data_AF-A0A932RHV5-F1
#
_entry.id   AF-A0A932RHV5-F1
#
_cell.length_a   1.000
_cell.length_b   1.000
_cell.length_c   1.000
_cell.angle_alpha   90.00
_cell.angle_beta   90.00
_cell.angle_gamma   90.00
#
_symmetry.space_group_name_H-M   'P 1'
#
loop_
_entity.id
_entity.type
_entity.pdbx_description
1 polymer ?
#
loop_
_entity_poly.entity_id
_entity_poly.type
_entity_poly.pdbx_seq_one_letter_code
_entity_poly.pdbx_strand_id
1 'polypeptide(L)'
;MRTNWKINVSSFRESFMRPVGAPRRMKITTIPLGAPASLPARVYAVRDVTRRQGCRRSQVFSGVKKALAIFFLLVGFTLGGTAPARPLQETDIDRTITSADLLKAEGRLLGKGSNTEPRGPLGVKSYRLEEIALAKAINAEVKGTIRPVKKLFRLTINTETFPVRAIPPVVWVGQTKIDKVLENENLDQFIAFIFDDSVLKDGETLAVSFGEGGDSYSVLKEKLKLNGNR
;
A
#
# COMPACT_ATOMS: atom_id res chain seq x y z
N MET A 1 -7.61 23.88 2.18
CA MET A 1 -6.36 23.92 1.39
C MET A 1 -6.39 22.74 0.42
N ARG A 2 -6.35 22.97 -0.91
CA ARG A 2 -6.36 21.89 -1.92
C ARG A 2 -4.93 21.45 -2.21
N THR A 3 -4.49 20.36 -1.61
CA THR A 3 -3.21 19.73 -1.92
C THR A 3 -3.34 18.92 -3.21
N ASN A 4 -2.97 19.52 -4.35
CA ASN A 4 -2.84 18.84 -5.64
C ASN A 4 -1.57 17.98 -5.65
N TRP A 5 -1.67 16.71 -5.26
CA TRP A 5 -0.56 15.76 -5.35
C TRP A 5 -0.77 14.91 -6.61
N LYS A 6 0.09 15.12 -7.62
CA LYS A 6 0.18 14.23 -8.77
C LYS A 6 0.71 12.88 -8.29
N ILE A 7 -0.01 11.80 -8.58
CA ILE A 7 0.49 10.44 -8.37
C ILE A 7 1.58 10.21 -9.43
N ASN A 8 2.81 10.62 -9.12
CA ASN A 8 3.94 10.31 -9.97
C ASN A 8 4.50 8.95 -9.55
N VAL A 9 4.26 7.92 -10.37
CA VAL A 9 4.69 6.54 -10.10
C VAL A 9 6.22 6.37 -10.30
N SER A 10 6.94 7.43 -10.68
CA SER A 10 8.37 7.38 -10.99
C SER A 10 9.32 8.01 -9.96
N SER A 11 8.83 8.64 -8.88
CA SER A 11 9.69 9.29 -7.88
C SER A 11 9.94 8.43 -6.64
N PHE A 12 10.63 7.29 -6.79
CA PHE A 12 11.15 6.53 -5.64
C PHE A 12 12.55 5.95 -5.89
N ARG A 13 13.44 6.79 -6.40
CA ARG A 13 14.88 6.53 -6.43
C ARG A 13 15.63 7.83 -6.24
N GLU A 14 15.91 8.22 -5.01
CA GLU A 14 17.04 9.11 -4.65
C GLU A 14 17.07 9.40 -3.14
N SER A 15 17.21 8.37 -2.29
CA SER A 15 17.50 8.60 -0.88
C SER A 15 18.30 7.47 -0.22
N PHE A 16 19.26 6.86 -0.91
CA PHE A 16 20.26 6.01 -0.24
C PHE A 16 21.62 6.03 -0.96
N MET A 17 22.31 7.17 -0.88
CA MET A 17 23.76 7.16 -0.78
C MET A 17 24.16 8.12 0.34
N ARG A 18 24.31 7.58 1.55
CA ARG A 18 25.14 8.21 2.58
C ARG A 18 26.54 7.59 2.48
N PRO A 19 27.61 8.39 2.47
CA PRO A 19 28.96 7.84 2.55
C PRO A 19 29.14 7.13 3.90
N VAL A 20 29.60 5.88 3.83
CA VAL A 20 30.04 5.10 4.98
C VAL A 20 31.41 5.65 5.41
N GLY A 21 31.49 6.30 6.57
CA GLY A 21 32.81 6.66 7.12
C GLY A 21 32.92 7.87 8.05
N ALA A 22 31.94 8.19 8.90
CA ALA A 22 32.15 9.16 9.97
C ALA A 22 32.25 8.45 11.34
N PRO A 23 33.33 8.63 12.12
CA PRO A 23 33.44 8.07 13.46
C PRO A 23 32.39 8.71 14.37
N ARG A 24 31.59 7.87 15.05
CA ARG A 24 30.62 8.33 16.06
C ARG A 24 31.37 8.91 17.25
N ARG A 25 31.27 10.22 17.46
CA ARG A 25 31.66 10.88 18.73
C ARG A 25 30.75 10.34 19.83
N MET A 26 31.35 9.58 20.75
CA MET A 26 30.68 9.04 21.94
C MET A 26 30.41 10.21 22.90
N LYS A 27 29.14 10.59 23.09
CA LYS A 27 28.75 11.50 24.18
C LYS A 27 28.68 10.70 25.47
N ILE A 28 29.62 10.95 26.38
CA ILE A 28 29.58 10.43 27.75
C ILE A 28 28.62 11.34 28.53
N THR A 29 27.45 10.81 28.87
CA THR A 29 26.51 11.48 29.77
C THR A 29 26.89 11.11 31.20
N THR A 30 27.39 12.07 31.97
CA THR A 30 27.65 11.90 33.41
C THR A 30 26.31 11.76 34.14
N ILE A 31 26.07 10.60 34.76
CA ILE A 31 24.90 10.31 35.59
C ILE A 31 25.20 10.82 37.01
N PRO A 32 24.33 11.66 37.62
CA PRO A 32 24.52 12.08 39.01
C PRO A 32 24.40 10.90 39.97
N LEU A 33 25.36 10.81 40.88
CA LEU A 33 25.52 9.77 41.88
C LEU A 33 24.48 9.96 43.00
N GLY A 34 23.43 9.16 43.02
CA GLY A 34 22.43 9.22 44.09
C GLY A 34 21.15 8.45 43.82
N ALA A 35 21.21 7.12 43.75
CA ALA A 35 20.03 6.26 43.90
C ALA A 35 20.43 4.90 44.50
N PRO A 36 19.68 4.38 45.50
CA PRO A 36 20.07 3.19 46.26
C PRO A 36 19.96 1.90 45.43
N ALA A 37 20.94 1.04 45.71
CA ALA A 37 21.12 -0.27 45.10
C ALA A 37 20.00 -1.24 45.47
N SER A 38 19.41 -1.89 44.46
CA SER A 38 19.26 -3.34 44.41
C SER A 38 18.47 -3.71 43.16
N LEU A 39 19.09 -4.45 42.25
CA LEU A 39 18.58 -5.68 41.62
C LEU A 39 19.56 -6.12 40.51
N PRO A 40 19.76 -7.43 40.30
CA PRO A 40 20.88 -7.97 39.54
C PRO A 40 20.69 -7.81 38.03
N ALA A 41 21.62 -7.11 37.39
CA ALA A 41 21.75 -7.02 35.94
C ALA A 41 22.10 -8.40 35.34
N ARG A 42 21.13 -9.05 34.68
CA ARG A 42 21.41 -10.14 33.74
C ARG A 42 21.94 -9.55 32.44
N VAL A 43 23.25 -9.67 32.26
CA VAL A 43 23.95 -9.38 31.00
C VAL A 43 23.59 -10.47 29.99
N TYR A 44 22.83 -10.13 28.95
CA TYR A 44 22.71 -10.98 27.77
C TYR A 44 23.75 -10.53 26.74
N ALA A 45 24.76 -11.37 26.53
CA ALA A 45 25.70 -11.20 25.43
C ALA A 45 24.99 -11.49 24.09
N VAL A 46 24.78 -10.45 23.29
CA VAL A 46 24.30 -10.60 21.90
C VAL A 46 25.50 -11.03 21.06
N ARG A 47 25.54 -12.30 20.66
CA ARG A 47 26.48 -12.80 19.66
C ARG A 47 26.04 -12.33 18.27
N ASP A 48 26.81 -11.44 17.68
CA ASP A 48 26.73 -11.13 16.25
C ASP A 48 27.11 -12.37 15.44
N VAL A 49 26.13 -12.98 14.77
CA VAL A 49 26.35 -14.03 13.76
C VAL A 49 26.37 -13.37 12.39
N THR A 50 27.56 -12.98 11.96
CA THR A 50 27.85 -12.62 10.56
C THR A 50 27.83 -13.90 9.73
N ARG A 51 26.73 -14.16 9.01
CA ARG A 51 26.70 -15.24 8.00
C ARG A 51 26.90 -14.70 6.59
N ARG A 52 28.09 -14.98 6.09
CA ARG A 52 28.56 -14.86 4.72
C ARG A 52 27.70 -15.64 3.72
N GLN A 53 27.58 -15.04 2.54
CA GLN A 53 27.69 -15.61 1.19
C GLN A 53 26.71 -16.71 0.72
N GLY A 54 26.12 -16.42 -0.44
CA GLY A 54 25.45 -17.38 -1.30
C GLY A 54 25.23 -16.80 -2.70
N CYS A 55 26.33 -16.58 -3.42
CA CYS A 55 26.31 -16.34 -4.86
C CYS A 55 25.85 -17.63 -5.55
N ARG A 56 24.70 -17.63 -6.25
CA ARG A 56 24.30 -18.74 -7.13
C ARG A 56 23.88 -18.25 -8.52
N ARG A 57 24.86 -18.33 -9.40
CA ARG A 57 24.84 -18.72 -10.82
C ARG A 57 23.49 -19.19 -11.42
N SER A 58 23.12 -18.48 -12.49
CA SER A 58 22.83 -18.98 -13.87
C SER A 58 22.01 -20.26 -14.08
N GLN A 59 20.86 -20.12 -14.76
CA GLN A 59 20.36 -20.99 -15.86
C GLN A 59 19.47 -20.08 -16.74
N VAL A 60 19.88 -19.59 -17.91
CA VAL A 60 19.91 -20.27 -19.22
C VAL A 60 18.75 -21.25 -19.42
N PHE A 61 17.68 -20.80 -20.06
CA PHE A 61 16.81 -21.68 -20.85
C PHE A 61 16.55 -21.07 -22.22
N SER A 62 17.19 -21.71 -23.19
CA SER A 62 17.02 -21.55 -24.61
C SER A 62 15.71 -22.18 -25.09
N GLY A 63 15.03 -21.50 -26.00
CA GLY A 63 14.48 -22.11 -27.21
C GLY A 63 13.21 -22.95 -27.08
N VAL A 64 12.10 -22.40 -27.56
CA VAL A 64 11.14 -23.16 -28.36
C VAL A 64 10.72 -22.32 -29.56
N LYS A 65 11.28 -22.69 -30.72
CA LYS A 65 10.76 -22.37 -32.04
C LYS A 65 9.53 -23.26 -32.28
N LYS A 66 8.46 -22.69 -32.86
CA LYS A 66 7.38 -23.32 -33.68
C LYS A 66 6.35 -22.22 -33.92
N ALA A 67 6.36 -21.47 -35.03
CA ALA A 67 5.87 -21.86 -36.36
C ALA A 67 4.47 -22.51 -36.29
N LEU A 68 3.43 -21.73 -36.59
CA LEU A 68 2.31 -22.21 -37.38
C LEU A 68 1.66 -21.03 -38.10
N ALA A 69 1.85 -21.00 -39.42
CA ALA A 69 1.10 -20.20 -40.36
C ALA A 69 -0.28 -20.84 -40.54
N ILE A 70 -1.35 -20.05 -40.48
CA ILE A 70 -2.60 -20.38 -41.16
C ILE A 70 -3.11 -19.11 -41.84
N PHE A 71 -2.90 -19.15 -43.15
CA PHE A 71 -3.62 -18.45 -44.20
C PHE A 71 -5.13 -18.62 -44.02
N PHE A 72 -5.89 -17.52 -43.89
CA PHE A 72 -7.29 -17.52 -44.32
C PHE A 72 -7.57 -16.23 -45.08
N LEU A 73 -7.39 -16.39 -46.39
CA LEU A 73 -7.89 -15.56 -47.46
C LEU A 73 -9.40 -15.77 -47.54
N LEU A 74 -10.20 -14.74 -47.28
CA LEU A 74 -11.55 -14.65 -47.84
C LEU A 74 -11.99 -13.19 -47.99
N VAL A 75 -11.94 -12.80 -49.25
CA VAL A 75 -12.43 -11.57 -49.84
C VAL A 75 -13.95 -11.54 -49.69
N GLY A 76 -14.46 -10.52 -49.01
CA GLY A 76 -15.88 -10.16 -48.95
C GLY A 76 -16.00 -8.65 -49.13
N PHE A 77 -15.95 -8.21 -50.39
CA PHE A 77 -16.12 -6.82 -50.78
C PHE A 77 -17.62 -6.49 -50.79
N THR A 78 -18.13 -5.96 -49.67
CA THR A 78 -19.50 -5.42 -49.60
C THR A 78 -19.46 -3.89 -49.77
N LEU A 79 -19.89 -3.45 -50.96
CA LEU A 79 -20.34 -2.08 -51.22
C LEU A 79 -21.56 -1.77 -50.36
N GLY A 80 -21.54 -0.67 -49.61
CA GLY A 80 -22.77 -0.11 -49.05
C GLY A 80 -22.61 0.80 -47.85
N GLY A 81 -22.83 2.10 -48.07
CA GLY A 81 -23.24 3.05 -47.03
C GLY A 81 -22.16 4.02 -46.57
N THR A 82 -22.06 5.18 -47.23
CA THR A 82 -21.44 6.37 -46.64
C THR A 82 -22.33 6.88 -45.52
N ALA A 83 -22.18 6.29 -44.33
CA ALA A 83 -22.72 6.86 -43.10
C ALA A 83 -22.06 8.23 -42.88
N PRO A 84 -22.82 9.26 -42.46
CA PRO A 84 -22.24 10.55 -42.11
C PRO A 84 -21.16 10.30 -41.06
N ALA A 85 -19.95 10.78 -41.33
CA ALA A 85 -18.83 10.71 -40.43
C ALA A 85 -19.27 11.28 -39.08
N ARG A 86 -19.51 10.39 -38.10
CA ARG A 86 -19.70 10.81 -36.72
C ARG A 86 -18.42 11.58 -36.37
N PRO A 87 -18.52 12.83 -35.89
CA PRO A 87 -17.34 13.52 -35.39
C PRO A 87 -16.71 12.59 -34.37
N LEU A 88 -15.46 12.21 -34.63
CA LEU A 88 -14.66 11.42 -33.70
C LEU A 88 -14.71 12.18 -32.39
N GLN A 89 -15.45 11.65 -31.41
CA GLN A 89 -15.55 12.25 -30.10
C GLN A 89 -14.12 12.45 -29.62
N GLU A 90 -13.83 13.72 -29.44
CA GLU A 90 -12.56 14.28 -29.06
C GLU A 90 -11.93 13.41 -28.00
N THR A 91 -10.74 12.91 -28.37
CA THR A 91 -9.85 12.06 -27.62
C THR A 91 -10.01 12.28 -26.13
N ASP A 92 -10.38 11.23 -25.42
CA ASP A 92 -10.43 11.17 -23.96
C ASP A 92 -9.00 11.37 -23.42
N ILE A 93 -8.59 12.65 -23.37
CA ILE A 93 -7.25 13.15 -23.06
C ILE A 93 -6.90 12.65 -21.66
N ASP A 94 -6.09 11.59 -21.62
CA ASP A 94 -5.24 11.12 -20.50
C ASP A 94 -5.60 11.70 -19.12
N ARG A 95 -6.85 11.52 -18.69
CA ARG A 95 -7.30 12.02 -17.39
C ARG A 95 -6.62 11.17 -16.36
N THR A 96 -5.56 11.72 -15.77
CA THR A 96 -4.84 11.12 -14.66
C THR A 96 -5.84 10.92 -13.51
N ILE A 97 -6.12 9.68 -13.14
CA ILE A 97 -7.01 9.35 -12.02
C ILE A 97 -6.39 9.94 -10.74
N THR A 98 -7.10 10.86 -10.09
CA THR A 98 -6.66 11.49 -8.85
C THR A 98 -7.13 10.70 -7.64
N SER A 99 -6.50 10.91 -6.48
CA SER A 99 -6.99 10.37 -5.21
C SER A 99 -8.41 10.82 -4.89
N ALA A 100 -8.79 12.05 -5.25
CA ALA A 100 -10.14 12.56 -5.08
C ALA A 100 -11.17 11.76 -5.90
N ASP A 101 -10.80 11.33 -7.12
CA ASP A 101 -11.66 10.47 -7.94
C ASP A 101 -11.83 9.09 -7.28
N LEU A 102 -10.74 8.52 -6.75
CA LEU A 102 -10.78 7.23 -6.04
C LEU A 102 -11.57 7.28 -4.72
N LEU A 103 -11.60 8.44 -4.05
CA LEU A 103 -12.41 8.63 -2.84
C LEU A 103 -13.91 8.69 -3.15
N LYS A 104 -14.28 9.24 -4.32
CA LYS A 104 -15.68 9.35 -4.75
C LYS A 104 -16.18 8.14 -5.51
N ALA A 105 -15.28 7.33 -6.05
CA ALA A 105 -15.64 6.13 -6.80
C ALA A 105 -16.49 5.18 -5.94
N GLU A 106 -17.53 4.64 -6.55
CA GLU A 106 -18.34 3.60 -5.94
C GLU A 106 -17.55 2.28 -5.88
N GLY A 107 -17.66 1.58 -4.76
CA GLY A 107 -16.98 0.31 -4.54
C GLY A 107 -17.96 -0.78 -4.16
N ARG A 108 -17.68 -2.01 -4.60
CA ARG A 108 -18.37 -3.21 -4.15
C ARG A 108 -17.87 -3.55 -2.74
N LEU A 109 -18.77 -3.58 -1.76
CA LEU A 109 -18.42 -3.94 -0.38
C LEU A 109 -17.89 -5.38 -0.32
N LEU A 110 -16.64 -5.55 0.08
CA LEU A 110 -16.04 -6.85 0.33
C LEU A 110 -16.08 -7.26 1.80
N GLY A 111 -16.05 -6.31 2.72
CA GLY A 111 -15.96 -6.63 4.14
C GLY A 111 -16.24 -5.43 5.01
N LYS A 112 -16.77 -5.67 6.21
CA LYS A 112 -16.91 -4.66 7.25
C LYS A 112 -16.78 -5.32 8.62
N GLY A 113 -16.29 -4.56 9.58
CA GLY A 113 -16.25 -4.98 10.97
C GLY A 113 -16.23 -3.78 11.91
N SER A 114 -16.54 -4.03 13.17
CA SER A 114 -16.68 -3.00 14.20
C SER A 114 -16.32 -3.54 15.57
N ASN A 115 -15.68 -2.69 16.37
CA ASN A 115 -15.46 -2.92 17.80
C ASN A 115 -16.60 -2.25 18.58
N THR A 116 -17.07 -2.91 19.64
CA THR A 116 -18.02 -2.32 20.59
C THR A 116 -17.42 -1.13 21.34
N GLU A 117 -16.10 -1.18 21.59
CA GLU A 117 -15.34 -0.13 22.27
C GLU A 117 -14.15 0.29 21.40
N PRO A 118 -13.84 1.60 21.32
CA PRO A 118 -12.62 2.10 20.68
C PRO A 118 -11.37 1.42 21.23
N ARG A 119 -10.41 1.08 20.37
CA ARG A 119 -9.18 0.37 20.75
C ARG A 119 -7.91 1.17 20.49
N GLY A 120 -7.01 1.13 21.47
CA GLY A 120 -5.68 1.74 21.40
C GLY A 120 -5.71 3.27 21.46
N PRO A 121 -4.53 3.93 21.40
CA PRO A 121 -4.42 5.39 21.44
C PRO A 121 -5.15 6.13 20.31
N LEU A 122 -5.48 5.44 19.22
CA LEU A 122 -6.22 6.00 18.08
C LEU A 122 -7.72 5.73 18.15
N GLY A 123 -8.19 5.05 19.19
CA GLY A 123 -9.62 4.80 19.39
C GLY A 123 -10.27 4.11 18.19
N VAL A 124 -9.66 3.05 17.65
CA VAL A 124 -10.13 2.44 16.40
C VAL A 124 -11.49 1.76 16.61
N LYS A 125 -12.48 2.14 15.78
CA LYS A 125 -13.89 1.76 15.95
C LYS A 125 -14.34 0.72 14.94
N SER A 126 -14.07 0.91 13.66
CA SER A 126 -14.61 0.04 12.62
C SER A 126 -13.79 0.10 11.35
N TYR A 127 -14.03 -0.84 10.44
CA TYR A 127 -13.46 -0.82 9.10
C TYR A 127 -14.50 -1.16 8.04
N ARG A 128 -14.24 -0.69 6.82
CA ARG A 128 -14.96 -1.01 5.60
C ARG A 128 -13.95 -1.27 4.49
N LEU A 129 -14.04 -2.42 3.84
CA LEU A 129 -13.22 -2.78 2.69
C LEU A 129 -14.09 -2.87 1.45
N GLU A 130 -13.71 -2.14 0.41
CA GLU A 130 -14.43 -2.07 -0.86
C GLU A 130 -13.50 -2.39 -2.03
N GLU A 131 -14.02 -3.07 -3.05
CA GLU A 131 -13.36 -3.24 -4.35
C GLU A 131 -13.87 -2.17 -5.30
N ILE A 132 -12.95 -1.38 -5.85
CA ILE A 132 -13.24 -0.31 -6.80
C ILE A 132 -12.76 -0.76 -8.17
N ALA A 133 -13.68 -0.83 -9.13
CA ALA A 133 -13.34 -1.02 -10.53
C ALA A 133 -12.91 0.31 -11.15
N LEU A 134 -11.78 0.30 -11.86
CA LEU A 134 -11.26 1.49 -12.54
C LEU A 134 -11.80 1.54 -13.97
N ALA A 135 -12.23 2.72 -14.41
CA ALA A 135 -12.71 2.92 -15.78
C ALA A 135 -11.62 2.62 -16.84
N LYS A 136 -10.35 2.88 -16.48
CA LYS A 136 -9.17 2.57 -17.29
C LYS A 136 -8.13 1.86 -16.43
N ALA A 137 -7.35 0.99 -17.06
CA ALA A 137 -6.20 0.38 -16.38
C ALA A 137 -5.18 1.48 -16.05
N ILE A 138 -4.61 1.44 -14.84
CA ILE A 138 -3.50 2.31 -14.44
C ILE A 138 -2.27 1.48 -14.13
N ASN A 139 -1.08 2.04 -14.29
CA ASN A 139 0.14 1.37 -13.87
C ASN A 139 0.34 1.59 -12.36
N ALA A 140 0.39 0.50 -11.61
CA ALA A 140 0.64 0.51 -10.17
C ALA A 140 1.77 -0.46 -9.82
N GLU A 141 2.52 -0.17 -8.75
CA GLU A 141 3.51 -1.10 -8.23
C GLU A 141 2.82 -2.19 -7.39
N VAL A 142 3.00 -3.45 -7.80
CA VAL A 142 2.46 -4.63 -7.14
C VAL A 142 3.63 -5.60 -6.95
N LYS A 143 3.97 -5.89 -5.69
CA LYS A 143 5.12 -6.75 -5.32
C LYS A 143 6.44 -6.29 -5.97
N GLY A 144 6.71 -4.98 -5.95
CA GLY A 144 7.92 -4.40 -6.54
C GLY A 144 7.95 -4.35 -8.07
N THR A 145 6.84 -4.70 -8.75
CA THR A 145 6.74 -4.66 -10.21
C THR A 145 5.63 -3.71 -10.65
N ILE A 146 5.92 -2.80 -11.58
CA ILE A 146 4.91 -1.95 -12.21
C ILE A 146 4.04 -2.80 -13.13
N ARG A 147 2.73 -2.85 -12.89
CA ARG A 147 1.77 -3.62 -13.69
C ARG A 147 0.49 -2.82 -13.95
N PRO A 148 -0.18 -3.05 -15.09
CA PRO A 148 -1.50 -2.47 -15.32
C PRO A 148 -2.54 -3.13 -14.41
N VAL A 149 -3.24 -2.34 -13.63
CA VAL A 149 -4.32 -2.77 -12.73
C VAL A 149 -5.63 -2.13 -13.15
N LYS A 150 -6.71 -2.93 -13.20
CA LYS A 150 -8.08 -2.48 -13.53
C LYS A 150 -8.98 -2.35 -12.31
N LYS A 151 -8.47 -2.71 -11.14
CA LYS A 151 -9.18 -2.63 -9.87
C LYS A 151 -8.20 -2.30 -8.75
N LEU A 152 -8.75 -1.76 -7.66
CA LEU A 152 -8.04 -1.55 -6.40
C LEU A 152 -9.00 -1.78 -5.24
N PHE A 153 -8.46 -1.84 -4.03
CA PHE A 153 -9.26 -1.94 -2.82
C PHE A 153 -9.12 -0.67 -1.99
N ARG A 154 -10.25 -0.15 -1.53
CA ARG A 154 -10.33 0.97 -0.58
C ARG A 154 -10.63 0.40 0.79
N LEU A 155 -9.68 0.56 1.71
CA LEU A 155 -9.84 0.22 3.11
C LEU A 155 -10.03 1.52 3.90
N THR A 156 -11.23 1.70 4.45
CA THR A 156 -11.55 2.82 5.35
C THR A 156 -11.54 2.29 6.78
N ILE A 157 -10.77 2.91 7.67
CA ILE A 157 -10.70 2.62 9.10
C ILE A 157 -11.22 3.86 9.83
N ASN A 158 -12.29 3.70 10.60
CA ASN A 158 -12.86 4.77 11.42
C ASN A 158 -12.25 4.74 12.82
N THR A 159 -11.91 5.91 13.33
CA THR A 159 -11.21 6.10 14.61
C THR A 159 -11.96 7.09 15.49
N GLU A 160 -11.38 7.42 16.64
CA GLU A 160 -11.66 8.69 17.29
C GLU A 160 -10.94 9.81 16.56
N THR A 161 -11.39 11.05 16.79
CA THR A 161 -10.69 12.23 16.31
C THR A 161 -9.29 12.26 16.89
N PHE A 162 -8.29 12.28 16.02
CA PHE A 162 -6.88 12.36 16.43
C PHE A 162 -6.29 13.75 16.17
N PRO A 163 -5.29 14.19 16.95
CA PRO A 163 -4.64 15.47 16.72
C PRO A 163 -3.77 15.43 15.46
N VAL A 164 -3.61 16.58 14.80
CA VAL A 164 -2.64 16.76 13.70
C VAL A 164 -1.22 16.46 14.21
N ARG A 165 -0.45 15.70 13.43
CA ARG A 165 0.93 15.33 13.76
C ARG A 165 1.86 15.52 12.56
N ALA A 166 3.16 15.62 12.85
CA ALA A 166 4.20 15.66 11.82
C ALA A 166 4.55 14.27 11.26
N ILE A 167 4.09 13.20 11.92
CA ILE A 167 4.38 11.81 11.54
C ILE A 167 3.16 11.25 10.81
N PRO A 168 3.31 10.72 9.59
CA PRO A 168 2.19 10.18 8.84
C PRO A 168 1.64 8.90 9.50
N PRO A 169 0.34 8.62 9.30
CA PRO A 169 -0.26 7.39 9.76
C PRO A 169 0.22 6.22 8.88
N VAL A 170 0.22 5.04 9.49
CA VAL A 170 0.58 3.79 8.84
C VAL A 170 -0.55 2.81 9.09
N VAL A 171 -1.10 2.26 8.00
CA VAL A 171 -2.10 1.19 8.04
C VAL A 171 -1.41 -0.14 7.80
N TRP A 172 -1.76 -1.14 8.60
CA TRP A 172 -1.21 -2.48 8.54
C TRP A 172 -2.33 -3.48 8.26
N VAL A 173 -2.06 -4.41 7.34
CA VAL A 173 -2.89 -5.60 7.10
C VAL A 173 -2.00 -6.82 7.35
N GLY A 174 -2.26 -7.53 8.44
CA GLY A 174 -1.37 -8.56 8.94
C GLY A 174 -0.01 -7.97 9.31
N GLN A 175 1.03 -8.43 8.63
CA GLN A 175 2.41 -7.94 8.75
C GLN A 175 2.80 -6.99 7.61
N THR A 176 1.88 -6.66 6.71
CA THR A 176 2.14 -5.83 5.54
C THR A 176 1.74 -4.39 5.80
N LYS A 177 2.71 -3.49 5.65
CA LYS A 177 2.49 -2.04 5.65
C LYS A 177 1.83 -1.62 4.34
N ILE A 178 0.83 -0.72 4.43
CA ILE A 178 0.23 -0.07 3.27
C ILE A 178 0.83 1.32 3.10
N ASP A 179 1.45 1.58 1.94
CA ASP A 179 2.21 2.82 1.72
C ASP A 179 1.34 4.05 1.47
N LYS A 180 0.16 3.87 0.86
CA LYS A 180 -0.73 4.97 0.49
C LYS A 180 -1.92 5.04 1.44
N VAL A 181 -1.77 5.88 2.46
CA VAL A 181 -2.80 6.20 3.45
C VAL A 181 -3.13 7.68 3.36
N LEU A 182 -4.42 7.99 3.33
CA LEU A 182 -4.96 9.34 3.41
C LEU A 182 -5.69 9.51 4.73
N GLU A 183 -5.66 10.73 5.24
CA GLU A 183 -6.49 11.18 6.36
C GLU A 183 -7.67 11.97 5.81
N ASN A 184 -8.84 11.86 6.43
CA ASN A 184 -9.94 12.73 6.10
C ASN A 184 -9.83 14.09 6.79
N GLU A 185 -10.65 15.05 6.39
CA GLU A 185 -10.61 16.42 6.91
C GLU A 185 -10.93 16.52 8.41
N ASN A 186 -11.76 15.60 8.92
CA ASN A 186 -12.17 15.56 10.33
C ASN A 186 -11.18 14.81 11.24
N LEU A 187 -10.13 14.20 10.67
CA LEU A 187 -9.13 13.42 11.39
C LEU A 187 -9.74 12.29 12.24
N ASP A 188 -10.76 11.63 11.71
CA ASP A 188 -11.42 10.48 12.33
C ASP A 188 -11.49 9.26 11.39
N GLN A 189 -10.81 9.34 10.24
CA GLN A 189 -10.73 8.25 9.27
C GLN A 189 -9.34 8.15 8.64
N PHE A 190 -8.86 6.91 8.51
CA PHE A 190 -7.76 6.56 7.62
C PHE A 190 -8.29 5.83 6.40
N ILE A 191 -7.87 6.25 5.20
CA ILE A 191 -8.29 5.68 3.94
C ILE A 191 -7.06 5.17 3.20
N ALA A 192 -6.95 3.86 3.05
CA ALA A 192 -5.84 3.21 2.37
C ALA A 192 -6.26 2.65 1.02
N PHE A 193 -5.41 2.82 0.01
CA PHE A 193 -5.61 2.25 -1.32
C PHE A 193 -4.62 1.09 -1.55
N ILE A 194 -5.16 -0.10 -1.81
CA ILE A 194 -4.40 -1.34 -1.93
C ILE A 194 -4.55 -1.85 -3.36
N PHE A 195 -3.43 -2.06 -4.06
CA PHE A 195 -3.41 -2.58 -5.44
C PHE A 195 -3.11 -4.08 -5.51
N ASP A 196 -2.45 -4.62 -4.48
CA ASP A 196 -2.11 -6.03 -4.36
C ASP A 196 -3.16 -6.77 -3.53
N ASP A 197 -3.98 -7.59 -4.19
CA ASP A 197 -5.04 -8.37 -3.52
C ASP A 197 -4.49 -9.44 -2.56
N SER A 198 -3.25 -9.88 -2.76
CA SER A 198 -2.65 -10.95 -1.94
C SER A 198 -2.34 -10.51 -0.51
N VAL A 199 -2.38 -9.20 -0.24
CA VAL A 199 -2.30 -8.62 1.10
C VAL A 199 -3.63 -8.82 1.86
N LEU A 200 -4.75 -8.98 1.15
CA LEU A 200 -6.08 -9.07 1.74
C LEU A 200 -6.48 -10.52 1.94
N LYS A 201 -6.11 -11.12 3.08
CA LYS A 201 -6.53 -12.48 3.45
C LYS A 201 -7.59 -12.45 4.54
N ASP A 202 -8.53 -13.39 4.48
CA ASP A 202 -9.55 -13.54 5.51
C ASP A 202 -8.90 -13.90 6.85
N GLY A 203 -9.39 -13.29 7.93
CA GLY A 203 -8.85 -13.45 9.27
C GLY A 203 -7.58 -12.66 9.57
N GLU A 204 -7.09 -11.81 8.66
CA GLU A 204 -5.94 -10.94 8.90
C GLU A 204 -6.23 -9.87 9.95
N THR A 205 -5.20 -9.50 10.69
CA THR A 205 -5.30 -8.41 11.67
C THR A 205 -5.23 -7.07 10.95
N LEU A 206 -6.11 -6.13 11.33
CA LEU A 206 -6.02 -4.74 10.88
C LEU A 206 -5.47 -3.89 12.02
N ALA A 207 -4.52 -3.01 11.72
CA ALA A 207 -3.98 -2.09 12.71
C ALA A 207 -3.61 -0.75 12.08
N VAL A 208 -3.53 0.26 12.95
CA VAL A 208 -3.08 1.61 12.58
C VAL A 208 -2.06 2.11 13.60
N SER A 209 -1.06 2.85 13.14
CA SER A 209 -0.05 3.51 13.98
C SER A 209 0.33 4.86 13.42
N PHE A 210 0.93 5.72 14.26
CA PHE A 210 1.70 6.85 13.77
C PHE A 210 3.17 6.43 13.64
N GLY A 211 3.72 6.55 12.44
CA GLY A 211 5.08 6.12 12.13
C GLY A 211 5.27 4.61 12.13
N GLU A 212 6.47 4.19 11.74
CA GLU A 212 6.85 2.79 11.56
C GLU A 212 7.25 2.09 12.87
N GLY A 213 7.56 2.87 13.92
CA GLY A 213 8.10 2.36 15.19
C GLY A 213 7.11 1.62 16.08
N GLY A 214 5.80 1.64 15.76
CA GLY A 214 4.79 0.91 16.53
C GLY A 214 4.43 1.51 17.89
N ASP A 215 5.03 2.64 18.29
CA ASP A 215 4.79 3.29 19.59
C ASP A 215 3.32 3.72 19.82
N SER A 216 2.49 3.73 18.77
CA SER A 216 1.06 4.03 18.83
C SER A 216 0.23 3.00 18.07
N TYR A 217 0.60 1.72 18.17
CA TYR A 217 -0.09 0.63 17.49
C TYR A 217 -1.48 0.38 18.08
N SER A 218 -2.52 0.60 17.29
CA SER A 218 -3.92 0.34 17.64
C SER A 218 -4.47 -0.76 16.75
N VAL A 219 -4.86 -1.88 17.37
CA VAL A 219 -5.31 -3.09 16.67
C VAL A 219 -6.83 -3.20 16.73
N LEU A 220 -7.46 -3.52 15.60
CA LEU A 220 -8.87 -3.86 15.59
C LEU A 220 -9.09 -5.25 16.20
N LYS A 221 -10.05 -5.37 17.11
CA LYS A 221 -10.40 -6.66 17.72
C LYS A 221 -11.02 -7.59 16.69
N GLU A 222 -11.89 -7.04 15.84
CA GLU A 222 -12.41 -7.79 14.69
C GLU A 222 -11.36 -7.88 13.59
N LYS A 223 -11.06 -9.12 13.21
CA LYS A 223 -10.22 -9.44 12.06
C LYS A 223 -10.91 -9.09 10.75
N LEU A 224 -10.12 -8.97 9.68
CA LEU A 224 -10.61 -8.77 8.33
C LEU A 224 -11.51 -9.94 7.93
N LYS A 225 -12.77 -9.64 7.61
CA LYS A 225 -13.78 -10.60 7.13
C LYS A 225 -14.06 -10.28 5.67
N LEU A 226 -13.86 -11.25 4.78
CA LEU A 226 -14.11 -11.12 3.36
C LEU A 226 -15.40 -11.86 2.99
N ASN A 227 -16.38 -11.12 2.49
CA ASN A 227 -17.64 -11.67 2.01
C ASN A 227 -17.40 -12.44 0.70
N GLY A 228 -17.68 -13.74 0.74
CA GLY A 228 -17.35 -14.69 -0.32
C GLY A 228 -18.09 -14.46 -1.64
N ASN A 229 -17.36 -13.99 -2.64
CA ASN A 229 -17.08 -14.71 -3.89
C ASN A 229 -15.91 -13.93 -4.53
N ARG A 230 -14.69 -14.40 -4.29
CA ARG A 230 -13.45 -13.82 -4.82
C ARG A 230 -12.87 -14.75 -5.88
#